data_AF-A0A6L5EK51-F1
#
_entry.id   AF-A0A6L5EK51-F1
#
_cell.length_a   1.000
_cell.length_b   1.000
_cell.length_c   1.000
_cell.angle_alpha   90.00
_cell.angle_beta   90.00
_cell.angle_gamma   90.00
#
_symmetry.space_group_name_H-M   'P 1'
#
loop_
_entity.id
_entity.type
_entity.pdbx_description
1 polymer ?
#
loop_
_entity_poly.entity_id
_entity_poly.type
_entity_poly.pdbx_seq_one_letter_code
_entity_poly.pdbx_strand_id
1 'polypeptide(L)' 'MLALGKLLELTLTAHEPAEKTQVTPGGARLRWLGEGALEVRPAESEDCGLDLLLSAGIHGNETAP' A
#
# COMPACT_ATOMS: atom_id res chain seq x y z
N MET A 1 0.62 16.57 -0.52
CA MET A 1 -0.19 15.36 -0.29
C MET A 1 0.70 14.16 -0.54
N LEU A 2 0.91 13.29 0.45
CA LEU A 2 1.74 12.09 0.28
C LEU A 2 1.00 11.08 -0.62
N ALA A 3 1.71 10.48 -1.57
CA ALA A 3 1.16 9.45 -2.44
C ALA A 3 1.03 8.11 -1.69
N LEU A 4 0.07 7.27 -2.06
CA LEU A 4 -0.11 5.95 -1.43
C LEU A 4 1.11 5.03 -1.61
N GLY A 5 1.96 5.31 -2.61
CA GLY A 5 3.25 4.63 -2.77
C GLY A 5 4.28 4.92 -1.68
N LYS A 6 4.00 5.81 -0.71
CA LYS A 6 4.85 6.14 0.44
C LYS A 6 4.27 5.57 1.76
N LEU A 7 3.78 4.33 1.73
CA LEU A 7 3.12 3.67 2.87
C LEU A 7 3.91 3.76 4.18
N LEU A 8 5.22 3.51 4.14
CA LEU A 8 6.07 3.54 5.33
C LEU A 8 6.07 4.93 6.00
N GLU A 9 6.21 5.99 5.21
CA GLU A 9 6.22 7.37 5.71
C GLU A 9 4.85 7.77 6.26
N LEU A 10 3.76 7.44 5.53
CA LEU A 10 2.38 7.65 5.99
C LEU A 10 2.13 6.98 7.35
N THR A 11 2.60 5.74 7.50
CA THR A 11 2.41 4.93 8.71
C THR A 11 3.21 5.50 9.88
N LEU A 12 4.52 5.71 9.72
CA LEU A 12 5.38 6.18 10.81
C LEU A 12 5.07 7.60 11.27
N THR A 13 4.43 8.41 10.43
CA THR A 13 4.00 9.77 10.78
C THR A 13 2.56 9.85 11.27
N ALA A 14 1.85 8.71 11.36
CA ALA A 14 0.41 8.64 11.64
C ALA A 14 -0.41 9.60 10.75
N HIS A 15 0.03 9.81 9.50
CA HIS A 15 -0.59 10.74 8.57
C HIS A 15 -1.58 9.99 7.67
N GLU A 16 -2.86 10.32 7.78
CA GLU A 16 -3.87 9.77 6.89
C GLU A 16 -3.82 10.47 5.52
N PRO A 17 -3.74 9.72 4.40
CA PRO A 17 -3.76 10.33 3.07
C PRO A 17 -5.14 10.91 2.76
N ALA A 18 -5.17 12.11 2.17
CA ALA A 18 -6.43 12.75 1.78
C ALA A 18 -7.17 12.00 0.65
N GLU A 19 -6.43 11.33 -0.24
CA GLU A 19 -6.99 10.41 -1.24
C GLU A 19 -6.73 8.95 -0.84
N LYS A 20 -7.81 8.20 -0.58
CA LYS A 20 -7.72 6.80 -0.15
C LYS A 20 -7.60 5.79 -1.29
N THR A 21 -7.72 6.24 -2.54
CA THR A 21 -7.57 5.40 -3.73
C THR A 21 -6.74 6.15 -4.77
N GLN A 22 -5.78 5.47 -5.39
CA GLN A 22 -4.95 6.01 -6.48
C GLN A 22 -4.77 4.96 -7.57
N VAL A 23 -4.59 5.40 -8.81
CA VAL A 23 -4.21 4.53 -9.93
C VAL A 23 -2.80 4.91 -10.36
N THR A 24 -1.91 3.93 -10.40
CA THR A 24 -0.53 4.14 -10.87
C THR A 24 -0.48 4.33 -12.38
N PRO A 25 0.61 4.89 -12.94
CA PRO A 25 0.79 4.97 -14.39
C PRO A 25 0.71 3.61 -15.11
N GLY A 26 1.03 2.52 -14.41
CA GLY A 26 0.92 1.14 -14.92
C GLY A 26 -0.49 0.52 -14.78
N GLY A 27 -1.49 1.27 -14.31
CA GLY A 27 -2.87 0.80 -14.19
C GLY A 27 -3.19 0.05 -12.90
N ALA A 28 -2.20 -0.28 -12.05
CA ALA A 28 -2.45 -0.86 -10.74
C ALA A 28 -3.22 0.13 -9.84
N ARG A 29 -4.23 -0.37 -9.13
CA ARG A 29 -5.03 0.39 -8.18
C ARG A 29 -4.49 0.19 -6.77
N LEU A 30 -4.19 1.29 -6.09
CA LEU A 30 -3.81 1.33 -4.68
C LEU A 30 -5.02 1.78 -3.87
N ARG A 31 -5.32 1.09 -2.76
CA ARG A 31 -6.36 1.48 -1.82
C ARG A 31 -5.85 1.46 -0.39
N TRP A 32 -5.92 2.60 0.28
CA TRP A 32 -5.64 2.72 1.71
C TRP A 32 -6.73 2.01 2.50
N LEU A 33 -6.34 1.01 3.30
CA LEU A 33 -7.24 0.30 4.20
C LEU A 33 -7.22 0.90 5.62
N GLY A 34 -6.07 1.47 6.00
CA GLY A 34 -5.81 2.01 7.32
C GLY A 34 -4.31 2.20 7.54
N GLU A 35 -3.94 2.69 8.72
CA GLU A 35 -2.54 2.82 9.12
C GLU A 35 -1.80 1.48 8.96
N GLY A 36 -0.67 1.48 8.23
CA GLY A 36 0.12 0.28 7.95
C GLY A 36 -0.49 -0.70 6.94
N ALA A 37 -1.66 -0.40 6.36
CA ALA A 37 -2.39 -1.34 5.49
C ALA A 37 -2.77 -0.73 4.13
N LEU A 38 -2.22 -1.32 3.06
CA LEU A 38 -2.47 -0.93 1.67
C LEU A 38 -2.87 -2.16 0.84
N GLU A 39 -3.99 -2.07 0.14
CA GLU A 39 -4.36 -3.02 -0.91
C GLU A 39 -3.75 -2.56 -2.24
N VAL A 40 -3.18 -3.52 -2.97
CA VAL A 40 -2.71 -3.34 -4.35
C VAL A 40 -3.46 -4.30 -5.24
N ARG A 41 -4.21 -3.80 -6.22
CA ARG A 41 -4.82 -4.60 -7.28
C ARG A 41 -4.10 -4.32 -8.60
N PRO A 42 -3.70 -5.35 -9.36
CA PRO A 42 -3.11 -5.15 -10.68
C PRO A 42 -4.13 -4.51 -11.64
N ALA A 43 -3.65 -4.07 -12.81
CA ALA A 43 -4.56 -3.72 -13.90
C ALA A 43 -5.38 -4.94 -14.31
N GLU A 44 -6.65 -4.77 -14.70
CA GLU A 44 -7.55 -5.90 -15.01
C GLU A 44 -6.99 -6.85 -16.07
N SER A 45 -6.23 -6.34 -17.04
CA SER A 45 -5.57 -7.14 -18.08
C SER A 45 -4.41 -7.99 -17.58
N GLU A 46 -3.86 -7.69 -16.40
CA GLU A 46 -2.74 -8.40 -15.77
C GLU A 46 -3.16 -9.18 -14.52
N ASP A 47 -4.45 -9.15 -14.17
CA ASP A 47 -4.97 -9.89 -13.03
C ASP A 47 -4.98 -11.40 -13.31
N CYS A 48 -4.21 -12.14 -12.52
CA CYS A 48 -4.13 -13.59 -12.58
C CYS A 48 -4.98 -14.30 -11.52
N GLY A 49 -5.73 -13.56 -10.70
CA GLY A 49 -6.63 -14.08 -9.67
C GLY A 49 -5.94 -14.60 -8.41
N LEU A 50 -4.65 -14.30 -8.21
CA LEU A 50 -3.92 -14.65 -6.99
C LEU A 50 -4.05 -13.56 -5.93
N ASP A 51 -4.54 -13.93 -4.75
CA ASP A 51 -4.54 -13.07 -3.57
C ASP A 51 -3.33 -13.38 -2.67
N LEU A 52 -2.52 -12.35 -2.35
CA LEU A 52 -1.35 -12.46 -1.47
C LEU A 52 -1.45 -11.47 -0.31
N LEU A 53 -0.94 -11.90 0.85
CA LEU A 53 -0.70 -11.03 2.01
C LEU A 53 0.81 -10.95 2.27
N LEU A 54 1.37 -9.75 2.12
CA LEU A 54 2.75 -9.44 2.51
C LEU A 54 2.74 -8.66 3.82
N SER A 55 3.46 -9.15 4.83
CA SER A 55 3.53 -8.53 6.15
C SER A 55 4.98 -8.32 6.56
N ALA A 56 5.25 -7.18 7.18
CA ALA A 56 6.57 -6.75 7.63
C ALA A 56 6.43 -5.97 8.95
N GLY A 57 7.51 -5.87 9.73
CA GLY A 57 7.53 -5.05 10.94
C GLY A 57 6.69 -5.60 12.10
N ILE A 58 6.39 -6.91 12.11
CA ILE A 58 5.77 -7.58 13.28
C ILE A 58 6.63 -7.35 14.52
N HIS A 59 7.95 -7.37 14.35
CA HIS A 59 8.90 -6.83 15.31
C HIS A 59 9.43 -5.47 14.84
N GLY A 60 9.46 -4.49 15.74
CA GLY A 60 9.84 -3.11 15.40
C GLY A 60 11.33 -2.93 15.04
N ASN A 61 12.19 -3.88 15.38
CA ASN A 61 13.62 -3.84 15.07
C ASN A 61 13.98 -4.51 13.73
N GLU A 62 13.03 -5.14 13.04
CA GLU A 62 13.23 -5.77 11.74
C GLU A 62 12.91 -4.76 10.63
N THR A 63 13.85 -3.87 10.33
CA THR A 63 13.60 -2.72 9.45
C THR A 63 13.88 -2.97 7.97
N ALA A 64 14.47 -4.10 7.59
CA ALA A 64 14.85 -4.44 6.20
C ALA A 64 14.01 -5.52 5.45
N PRO A 65 12.87 -6.04 5.95
CA PRO A 65 12.24 -7.28 5.50
C PRO A 65 11.94 -7.37 3.99
#